data_AF-A0A2V8BG80-F1
#
_entry.id   AF-A0A2V8BG80-F1
#
_cell.length_a   1.000
_cell.length_b   1.000
_cell.length_c   1.000
_cell.angle_alpha   90.00
_cell.angle_beta   90.00
_cell.angle_gamma   90.00
#
_symmetry.space_group_name_H-M   'P 1'
#
loop_
_entity.id
_entity.type
_entity.pdbx_description
1 polymer ?
#
loop_
_entity_poly.entity_id
_entity_poly.type
_entity_poly.pdbx_seq_one_letter_code
_entity_poly.pdbx_strand_id
1 'polypeptide(L)' 'MPPTHANGKICYIEIPARDIARSSEFYRQVFGWRIRMRGDGHTAFDDTTGEVSGTWTLGRTPASEPGLLIYIMVD' A
#
# COMPACT_ATOMS: atom_id res chain seq x y z
N MET A 1 9.58 17.22 8.87
CA MET A 1 10.11 17.54 7.53
C MET A 1 8.91 17.62 6.60
N PRO A 2 8.72 18.67 5.79
CA PRO A 2 7.66 18.62 4.79
C PRO A 2 7.98 17.50 3.79
N PRO A 3 6.99 16.80 3.23
CA PRO A 3 7.26 15.89 2.14
C PRO A 3 7.89 16.72 1.02
N THR A 4 8.95 16.24 0.39
CA THR A 4 9.70 17.04 -0.61
C THR A 4 8.88 17.31 -1.88
N HIS A 5 7.63 16.83 -1.96
CA HIS A 5 6.58 17.07 -2.94
C HIS A 5 7.10 17.62 -4.28
N ALA A 6 7.82 16.77 -4.99
CA ALA A 6 8.14 16.97 -6.40
C ALA A 6 7.27 16.03 -7.25
N ASN A 7 6.87 16.50 -8.43
CA ASN A 7 6.23 15.64 -9.43
C ASN A 7 7.19 14.50 -9.84
N GLY A 8 6.64 13.32 -10.14
CA GLY A 8 7.40 12.17 -10.67
C GLY A 8 7.74 11.06 -9.67
N LYS A 9 7.39 11.19 -8.39
CA LYS A 9 7.53 10.11 -7.40
C LYS A 9 6.41 9.06 -7.51
N ILE A 10 6.69 7.83 -7.08
CA ILE A 10 5.64 6.87 -6.73
C ILE A 10 4.93 7.41 -5.49
N CYS A 11 3.63 7.68 -5.60
CA CYS A 11 2.82 8.20 -4.50
C CYS A 11 1.63 7.29 -4.14
N TYR A 12 1.31 6.33 -5.00
CA TYR A 12 0.18 5.46 -4.81
C TYR A 12 0.43 4.06 -5.39
N ILE A 13 0.11 3.03 -4.63
CA ILE A 13 0.12 1.64 -5.12
C ILE A 13 -1.18 0.91 -4.77
N GLU A 14 -1.62 0.02 -5.66
CA GLU A 14 -2.71 -0.91 -5.38
C GLU A 14 -2.14 -2.31 -5.20
N ILE A 15 -2.44 -2.94 -4.06
CA ILE A 15 -1.94 -4.28 -3.73
C ILE A 15 -3.08 -5.29 -3.90
N PRO A 16 -3.03 -6.21 -4.86
CA PRO A 16 -4.01 -7.28 -4.96
C PRO A 16 -4.03 -8.13 -3.69
N ALA A 17 -5.21 -8.39 -3.16
CA ALA A 17 -5.42 -9.23 -1.99
C ALA A 17 -6.50 -10.27 -2.25
N ARG A 18 -6.40 -11.41 -1.56
CA ARG A 18 -7.50 -12.37 -1.44
C ARG A 18 -8.46 -12.00 -0.30
N ASP A 19 -7.92 -11.34 0.73
CA ASP A 19 -8.63 -10.87 1.91
C ASP A 19 -7.98 -9.54 2.34
N ILE A 20 -8.76 -8.46 2.26
CA ILE A 20 -8.30 -7.11 2.61
C ILE A 20 -8.05 -6.98 4.11
N ALA A 21 -8.91 -7.55 4.95
CA ALA A 21 -8.78 -7.43 6.40
C ALA A 21 -7.51 -8.13 6.88
N ARG A 22 -7.28 -9.35 6.38
CA ARG A 22 -6.05 -10.10 6.71
C ARG A 22 -4.80 -9.44 6.16
N SER A 23 -4.84 -8.93 4.93
CA SER A 23 -3.67 -8.27 4.32
C SER A 23 -3.35 -6.96 5.04
N SER A 24 -4.33 -6.10 5.28
CA SER A 24 -4.10 -4.82 5.97
C SER A 24 -3.55 -5.00 7.37
N GLU A 25 -4.04 -6.00 8.11
CA GLU A 25 -3.52 -6.32 9.45
C GLU A 25 -2.06 -6.81 9.41
N PHE A 26 -1.70 -7.66 8.45
CA PHE A 26 -0.31 -8.08 8.27
C PHE A 26 0.62 -6.89 8.02
N TYR A 27 0.28 -6.02 7.06
CA TYR A 27 1.14 -4.88 6.72
C TYR A 27 1.22 -3.86 7.86
N ARG A 28 0.13 -3.70 8.64
CA ARG A 28 0.13 -2.90 9.86
C ARG A 28 1.12 -3.44 10.90
N GLN A 29 1.09 -4.75 11.15
CA GLN A 29 1.95 -5.38 12.16
C GLN A 29 3.41 -5.44 11.74
N VAL A 30 3.69 -5.78 10.48
CA VAL A 30 5.07 -6.02 10.00
C VAL A 30 5.78 -4.73 9.62
N PHE A 31 5.10 -3.82 8.92
CA PHE A 31 5.73 -2.60 8.38
C PHE A 31 5.34 -1.34 9.14
N GLY A 32 4.47 -1.42 10.16
CA GLY A 32 3.99 -0.26 10.90
C GLY A 32 3.11 0.70 10.10
N TRP A 33 2.58 0.26 8.96
CA TRP A 33 1.74 1.11 8.10
C TRP A 33 0.45 1.52 8.81
N ARG A 34 0.03 2.76 8.60
CA ARG A 34 -1.23 3.27 9.16
C ARG A 34 -2.39 2.82 8.28
N ILE A 35 -3.34 2.06 8.84
CA ILE A 35 -4.56 1.63 8.15
C ILE A 35 -5.70 2.63 8.41
N ARG A 36 -6.47 2.97 7.36
CA ARG A 36 -7.64 3.85 7.46
C ARG A 36 -8.73 3.42 6.48
N MET A 37 -9.96 3.84 6.77
CA MET A 37 -11.08 3.74 5.82
C MET A 37 -11.20 5.06 5.06
N ARG A 38 -11.21 5.00 3.73
CA ARG A 38 -11.47 6.17 2.88
C ARG A 38 -12.97 6.47 2.83
N GLY A 39 -13.34 7.69 2.41
CA GLY A 39 -14.74 8.10 2.25
C GLY A 39 -15.51 7.31 1.19
N ASP A 40 -14.82 6.60 0.31
CA ASP A 40 -15.38 5.68 -0.69
C ASP A 40 -15.53 4.23 -0.18
N GLY A 41 -15.24 3.97 1.09
CA GLY A 41 -15.38 2.66 1.72
C GLY A 41 -14.20 1.70 1.45
N HIS A 42 -13.14 2.15 0.78
CA HIS A 42 -11.94 1.34 0.59
C HIS A 42 -11.02 1.38 1.82
N THR A 43 -10.51 0.20 2.22
CA THR A 43 -9.42 0.10 3.19
C THR A 43 -8.11 0.53 2.53
N ALA A 44 -7.50 1.58 3.08
CA ALA A 44 -6.30 2.21 2.58
C ALA A 44 -5.19 2.23 3.62
N PHE A 45 -3.95 2.41 3.17
CA PHE A 45 -2.79 2.59 4.04
C PHE A 45 -2.00 3.85 3.71
N ASP A 46 -1.23 4.32 4.68
CA ASP A 46 -0.14 5.26 4.52
C ASP A 46 1.13 4.61 5.09
N ASP A 47 2.22 4.67 4.34
CA ASP A 47 3.50 4.14 4.78
C ASP A 47 4.10 4.96 5.94
N THR A 48 5.16 4.44 6.55
CA THR A 48 5.80 5.08 7.71
C THR A 48 6.55 6.37 7.35
N THR A 49 6.85 6.58 6.06
CA THR A 49 7.48 7.82 5.57
C THR A 49 6.47 8.94 5.33
N GLY A 50 5.18 8.61 5.17
CA GLY A 50 4.12 9.55 4.82
C GLY A 50 4.13 9.95 3.35
N GLU A 51 4.84 9.20 2.50
CA GLU A 51 5.07 9.54 1.09
C GLU A 51 4.29 8.62 0.14
N VAL A 52 3.99 7.38 0.54
CA VAL A 52 3.29 6.44 -0.31
C VAL A 52 2.02 5.98 0.38
N SER A 53 0.89 6.18 -0.30
CA SER A 53 -0.40 5.64 0.11
C SER A 53 -0.82 4.50 -0.80
N GLY A 54 -1.88 3.80 -0.43
CA GLY A 54 -2.42 2.78 -1.31
C GLY A 54 -3.69 2.14 -0.79
N THR A 55 -4.20 1.21 -1.57
CA THR A 55 -5.37 0.39 -1.24
C THR A 55 -5.10 -1.06 -1.57
N TRP A 56 -5.77 -1.96 -0.85
CA TRP A 56 -5.90 -3.34 -1.31
C TRP A 56 -7.06 -3.46 -2.29
N THR A 57 -6.89 -4.28 -3.32
CA THR A 57 -7.92 -4.55 -4.34
C THR A 57 -8.24 -6.03 -4.41
N LEU A 58 -9.52 -6.37 -4.51
CA LEU A 58 -9.99 -7.72 -4.79
C LEU A 58 -10.17 -7.92 -6.30
N GLY A 59 -10.20 -9.17 -6.76
CA GLY A 59 -10.55 -9.51 -8.14
C GLY A 59 -9.46 -9.25 -9.19
N ARG A 60 -8.29 -8.72 -8.78
CA ARG A 60 -7.08 -8.71 -9.63
C ARG A 60 -6.28 -9.98 -9.41
N THR A 61 -6.14 -10.78 -10.46
CA THR A 61 -5.26 -11.95 -10.47
C THR A 61 -3.79 -11.51 -10.33
N PRO A 62 -2.98 -12.16 -9.47
CA PRO A 62 -1.55 -11.92 -9.42
C PRO A 62 -0.90 -12.10 -10.81
N ALA A 63 0.05 -11.24 -11.17
CA ALA A 63 0.81 -11.42 -12.39
C ALA A 63 1.60 -12.73 -12.33
N SER A 64 1.55 -13.52 -13.40
CA SER A 64 2.32 -14.77 -13.53
C SER A 64 3.76 -14.52 -13.98
N GLU A 65 4.01 -13.37 -14.60
CA GLU A 65 5.33 -12.92 -15.02
C GLU A 65 5.71 -11.64 -14.25
N PRO A 66 6.99 -11.42 -13.91
CA PRO A 66 7.41 -10.22 -13.21
C PRO A 66 7.17 -8.97 -14.08
N GLY A 67 6.19 -8.16 -13.70
CA GLY A 67 6.02 -6.80 -14.20
C GLY A 67 6.85 -5.82 -13.39
N LEU A 68 6.18 -4.95 -12.63
CA LEU A 68 6.83 -4.09 -11.64
C LEU A 68 7.03 -4.85 -10.32
N LEU A 69 8.25 -4.86 -9.80
CA LEU A 69 8.56 -5.39 -8.48
C LEU A 69 8.65 -4.25 -7.47
N ILE A 70 7.98 -4.43 -6.33
CA ILE A 70 7.99 -3.47 -5.22
C ILE A 70 8.75 -4.13 -4.07
N TYR A 71 9.77 -3.42 -3.58
CA TYR A 71 10.54 -3.83 -2.41
C TYR A 71 10.20 -2.89 -1.26
N ILE A 72 9.94 -3.46 -0.09
CA ILE A 72 9.64 -2.73 1.14
C ILE A 72 10.82 -2.96 2.06
N MET A 73 11.45 -1.88 2.52
CA MET A 73 12.50 -1.95 3.53
C MET A 73 11.90 -2.48 4.84
N VAL A 74 12.61 -3.43 5.44
CA VAL A 74 12.36 -3.95 6.79
C VAL A 74 13.67 -3.91 7.56
N ASP A 75 13.59 -3.81 8.89
CA ASP A 75 14.75 -3.96 9.79
C ASP A 75 15.22 -5.42 9.88
#